data_AF-A0A9D1S9J3-F1
#
_entry.id   AF-A0A9D1S9J3-F1
#
_cell.length_a   1.000
_cell.length_b   1.000
_cell.length_c   1.000
_cell.angle_alpha   90.00
_cell.angle_beta   90.00
_cell.angle_gamma   90.00
#
_symmetry.space_group_name_H-M   'P 1'
#
loop_
_entity.id
_entity.type
_entity.pdbx_description
1 polymer ?
#
loop_
_entity_poly.entity_id
_entity_poly.type
_entity_poly.pdbx_seq_one_letter_code
_entity_poly.pdbx_strand_id
1 'polypeptide(L)' 'MVIEVILRIIGGIIALIGVTMIFDARFLTKKLFSFGDQNEGSAGLKITGFVFAIIGAMIIFFNIS' A
#
# COMPACT_ATOMS: atom_id res chain seq x y z
N MET A 1 5.06 4.69 -24.74
CA MET A 1 6.19 5.39 -24.07
C MET A 1 5.72 6.32 -22.95
N VAL A 2 4.96 7.39 -23.18
CA VAL A 2 4.53 8.29 -22.07
C VAL A 2 3.57 7.61 -21.08
N ILE A 3 2.59 6.86 -21.60
CA ILE A 3 1.57 6.18 -20.78
C ILE A 3 2.20 5.09 -19.89
N GLU A 4 3.09 4.26 -20.45
CA GLU A 4 3.91 3.26 -19.74
C GLU A 4 4.61 3.86 -18.52
N VAL A 5 5.27 5.03 -18.69
CA VAL A 5 5.99 5.72 -17.61
C VAL A 5 5.02 6.21 -16.54
N ILE A 6 3.87 6.76 -16.93
CA ILE A 6 2.83 7.19 -15.97
C ILE A 6 2.33 5.99 -15.17
N LEU A 7 2.08 4.84 -15.81
CA LEU A 7 1.62 3.63 -15.14
C LEU A 7 2.66 3.07 -14.17
N ARG A 8 3.95 3.09 -14.53
CA ARG A 8 5.04 2.69 -13.61
C ARG A 8 5.09 3.60 -12.38
N ILE A 9 4.93 4.92 -12.55
CA ILE A 9 4.92 5.88 -11.44
C ILE A 9 3.71 5.64 -10.53
N ILE A 10 2.52 5.47 -11.11
CA ILE A 10 1.29 5.18 -10.35
C ILE A 10 1.44 3.86 -9.58
N GLY A 11 1.94 2.81 -10.24
CA GLY A 11 2.20 1.52 -9.60
C GLY A 11 3.21 1.63 -8.45
N GLY A 12 4.25 2.44 -8.62
CA GLY A 12 5.23 2.74 -7.57
C GLY A 12 4.63 3.46 -6.37
N ILE A 13 3.79 4.46 -6.60
CA ILE A 13 3.08 5.18 -5.52
C ILE A 13 2.18 4.22 -4.74
N ILE A 14 1.40 3.39 -5.45
CA ILE A 14 0.50 2.40 -4.83
C ILE A 14 1.31 1.39 -4.01
N ALA A 15 2.44 0.90 -4.53
CA ALA A 15 3.30 -0.03 -3.82
C ALA A 15 3.88 0.59 -2.53
N LEU A 16 4.34 1.85 -2.61
CA LEU A 16 4.86 2.59 -1.45
C LEU A 16 3.79 2.84 -0.39
N ILE A 17 2.56 3.16 -0.79
CA ILE A 17 1.42 3.27 0.13
C ILE A 17 1.15 1.93 0.81
N GLY A 18 1.15 0.83 0.05
CA GLY A 18 0.98 -0.51 0.61
C GLY A 18 2.05 -0.85 1.65
N VAL A 19 3.32 -0.58 1.33
CA VAL A 19 4.47 -0.79 2.22
C VAL A 19 4.34 0.05 3.50
N THR A 20 4.06 1.35 3.40
CA THR A 20 3.89 2.22 4.57
C THR A 20 2.72 1.76 5.46
N MET A 21 1.60 1.31 4.87
CA MET A 21 0.49 0.74 5.62
C MET A 21 0.86 -0.55 6.38
N ILE A 22 1.78 -1.37 5.88
CA ILE A 22 2.25 -2.59 6.56
C ILE A 22 3.21 -2.23 7.71
N PHE A 23 4.23 -1.43 7.43
CA PHE A 23 5.31 -1.14 8.37
C PHE A 23 4.87 -0.16 9.47
N ASP A 24 4.13 0.89 9.10
CA ASP A 24 3.65 1.90 10.04
C ASP A 24 2.24 1.62 10.56
N ALA A 25 1.74 0.40 10.37
CA ALA A 25 0.35 0.04 10.65
C ALA A 25 -0.13 0.50 12.03
N ARG A 26 0.70 0.31 13.08
CA ARG A 26 0.36 0.65 14.47
C ARG A 26 0.34 2.16 14.72
N PHE A 27 1.23 2.90 14.08
CA PHE A 27 1.25 4.35 14.18
C PHE A 27 0.06 4.94 13.44
N LEU A 28 -0.22 4.42 12.24
CA LEU A 28 -1.33 4.87 11.40
C LEU A 28 -2.69 4.56 12.04
N THR A 29 -2.87 3.39 12.66
CA THR A 29 -4.12 3.02 13.34
C THR A 29 -4.39 3.85 14.58
N LYS A 30 -3.35 4.34 15.28
CA LYS A 30 -3.50 5.28 16.40
C LYS A 30 -3.86 6.69 15.93
N LYS A 31 -3.33 7.11 14.78
CA LYS A 31 -3.44 8.50 14.29
C LYS A 31 -4.69 8.74 13.45
N LEU A 32 -5.05 7.79 12.59
CA LEU A 32 -6.15 7.94 11.64
C LEU A 32 -7.46 7.30 12.11
N PHE A 33 -7.39 6.39 13.08
CA PHE A 33 -8.56 5.65 13.54
C PHE A 33 -8.65 5.69 15.07
N SER A 34 -9.86 5.78 15.60
CA SER A 34 -10.14 5.59 17.03
C SER A 34 -10.58 4.15 17.27
N PHE A 35 -9.75 3.18 16.88
CA PHE A 35 -10.07 1.78 17.17
C PHE A 35 -9.97 1.51 18.68
N GLY A 36 -11.01 0.91 19.25
CA GLY A 36 -10.98 0.39 20.62
C GLY A 36 -9.93 -0.70 20.80
N ASP A 37 -9.77 -1.57 19.79
CA ASP A 37 -8.67 -2.54 19.69
C ASP A 37 -7.68 -2.14 18.58
N GLN A 38 -6.51 -1.67 19.01
CA GLN A 38 -5.43 -1.28 18.09
C GLN A 38 -4.74 -2.47 17.42
N ASN A 39 -4.81 -3.67 18.00
CA ASN A 39 -4.21 -4.86 17.43
C ASN A 39 -5.03 -5.35 16.24
N GLU A 40 -6.36 -5.42 16.38
CA GLU A 40 -7.25 -5.77 15.26
C GLU A 40 -7.16 -4.74 14.13
N GLY A 41 -7.20 -3.44 14.46
CA GLY A 41 -7.01 -2.38 13.48
C GLY A 41 -5.66 -2.47 12.75
N SER A 42 -4.58 -2.77 13.49
CA SER A 42 -3.25 -2.92 12.88
C SER A 42 -3.15 -4.16 11.99
N ALA A 43 -3.81 -5.27 12.36
CA ALA A 43 -3.86 -6.45 11.52
C ALA A 43 -4.61 -6.19 10.21
N GLY A 44 -5.79 -5.56 10.27
CA GLY A 44 -6.55 -5.17 9.08
C GLY A 44 -5.78 -4.23 8.16
N LEU A 45 -5.05 -3.27 8.73
CA LEU A 45 -4.26 -2.32 7.95
C LEU A 45 -3.05 -2.99 7.27
N LYS A 46 -2.41 -3.97 7.92
CA LYS A 46 -1.34 -4.77 7.31
C LYS A 46 -1.85 -5.62 6.14
N ILE A 47 -3.00 -6.27 6.30
CA ILE A 47 -3.60 -7.07 5.23
C ILE A 47 -3.96 -6.17 4.04
N THR A 48 -4.57 -5.02 4.30
CA THR A 48 -4.90 -4.04 3.26
C THR A 48 -3.62 -3.54 2.58
N GLY A 49 -2.61 -3.14 3.35
CA GLY A 49 -1.33 -2.68 2.82
C GLY A 49 -0.65 -3.73 1.94
N PHE A 50 -0.74 -5.01 2.28
CA PHE A 50 -0.24 -6.11 1.47
C PHE A 50 -0.93 -6.21 0.10
N VAL A 51 -2.25 -6.07 0.06
CA VAL A 51 -3.02 -6.04 -1.19
C VAL A 51 -2.58 -4.86 -2.07
N PHE A 52 -2.46 -3.66 -1.49
CA PHE A 52 -1.97 -2.49 -2.21
C PHE A 52 -0.54 -2.68 -2.73
N ALA A 53 0.35 -3.26 -1.92
CA ALA A 53 1.72 -3.54 -2.33
C ALA A 53 1.77 -4.49 -3.55
N ILE A 54 0.97 -5.55 -3.54
CA ILE A 54 0.87 -6.49 -4.66
C ILE A 54 0.30 -5.82 -5.91
N ILE A 55 -0.79 -5.04 -5.79
CA ILE A 55 -1.39 -4.35 -6.93
C ILE A 55 -0.39 -3.39 -7.57
N GLY A 56 0.31 -2.58 -6.75
CA GLY A 56 1.34 -1.66 -7.25
C GLY A 56 2.49 -2.39 -7.95
N ALA A 57 2.96 -3.50 -7.37
CA ALA A 57 3.99 -4.34 -7.97
C ALA A 57 3.54 -4.98 -9.30
N MET A 58 2.30 -5.47 -9.38
CA MET A 58 1.74 -6.02 -10.62
C MET A 58 1.65 -4.96 -11.71
N ILE A 59 1.19 -3.75 -11.39
CA ILE A 59 1.13 -2.64 -12.36
C ILE A 59 2.53 -2.35 -12.91
N ILE A 60 3.55 -2.28 -12.06
CA ILE A 60 4.93 -2.08 -12.52
C ILE A 60 5.39 -3.26 -13.40
N PHE A 61 5.19 -4.49 -12.95
CA PHE A 61 5.67 -5.69 -13.62
C PHE A 61 5.10 -5.84 -15.04
N PHE A 62 3.80 -5.61 -15.22
CA PHE A 62 3.16 -5.74 -16.54
C PHE A 62 3.43 -4.56 -17.48
N ASN A 63 3.88 -3.42 -16.96
CA ASN A 63 4.19 -2.24 -17.75
C ASN A 63 5.70 -2.01 -17.85
N ILE A 64 6.55 -3.01 -17.58
CA ILE A 64 8.02 -2.85 -17.63
C ILE A 64 8.62 -3.14 -19.02
N SER A 65 7.92 -3.94 -19.82
CA SER A 65 8.33 -4.43 -21.15
C SER A 65 8.22 -3.40 -22.27
#